data_AF-A0A7W0FFY9-F1
#
_entry.id   AF-A0A7W0FFY9-F1
#
_cell.length_a   1.000
_cell.length_b   1.000
_cell.length_c   1.000
_cell.angle_alpha   90.00
_cell.angle_beta   90.00
_cell.angle_gamma   90.00
#
_symmetry.space_group_name_H-M   'P 1'
#
loop_
_entity.id
_entity.type
_entity.pdbx_description
1 polymer ?
#
loop_
_entity_poly.entity_id
_entity_poly.type
_entity_poly.pdbx_seq_one_letter_code
_entity_poly.pdbx_strand_id
1 'polypeptide(L)'
;AAVYGNAVGTVGLNVYHYTVPTNEVNDYLVSRHLELFNEPPDLFTAGGMASAIALAAALEKTAGDASGDALIPALEGLSFEGPKGTYHIRPGDHVCEQPMNILKLVNVNPDSDGDGVNDFKFFETIYVSAFDELDIPCTLEGDYAARCDMNK
;
A
#
# COMPACT_ATOMS: atom_id res chain seq x y z
N ALA A 1 15.19 -6.36 -35.12
CA ALA A 1 14.31 -7.20 -34.27
C ALA A 1 14.31 -6.59 -32.87
N ALA A 2 13.16 -6.27 -32.32
CA ALA A 2 13.08 -5.96 -30.90
C ALA A 2 13.25 -7.29 -30.15
N VAL A 3 14.36 -7.45 -29.44
CA VAL A 3 14.57 -8.60 -28.57
C VAL A 3 13.97 -8.21 -27.22
N TYR A 4 12.79 -8.74 -26.90
CA TYR A 4 12.25 -8.68 -25.55
C TYR A 4 12.99 -9.73 -24.71
N GLY A 5 13.81 -9.26 -23.76
CA GLY A 5 14.49 -10.14 -22.81
C GLY A 5 13.52 -10.70 -21.77
N ASN A 6 13.82 -11.89 -21.26
CA ASN A 6 13.08 -12.47 -20.14
C ASN A 6 13.33 -11.62 -18.88
N ALA A 7 12.26 -11.17 -18.21
CA ALA A 7 12.34 -10.40 -16.96
C ALA A 7 12.42 -11.29 -15.71
N VAL A 8 12.25 -12.62 -15.83
CA VAL A 8 12.39 -13.56 -14.72
C VAL A 8 13.81 -13.45 -14.14
N GLY A 9 13.87 -13.34 -12.82
CA GLY A 9 15.08 -13.10 -12.04
C GLY A 9 15.30 -11.64 -11.66
N THR A 10 14.54 -10.69 -12.22
CA THR A 10 14.64 -9.28 -11.84
C THR A 10 14.10 -9.04 -10.42
N VAL A 11 14.76 -8.14 -9.70
CA VAL A 11 14.37 -7.68 -8.36
C VAL A 11 13.92 -6.23 -8.51
N GLY A 12 12.76 -5.90 -7.95
CA GLY A 12 12.19 -4.56 -8.06
C GLY A 12 11.25 -4.23 -6.92
N LEU A 13 10.94 -2.94 -6.81
CA LEU A 13 9.95 -2.44 -5.89
C LEU A 13 8.55 -2.80 -6.41
N ASN A 14 7.74 -3.40 -5.54
CA ASN A 14 6.34 -3.70 -5.75
C ASN A 14 5.50 -2.94 -4.71
N VAL A 15 4.48 -2.24 -5.17
CA VAL A 15 3.61 -1.43 -4.31
C VAL A 15 2.72 -2.33 -3.45
N TYR A 16 2.20 -3.40 -4.03
CA TYR A 16 1.33 -4.36 -3.37
C TYR A 16 1.27 -5.67 -4.17
N HIS A 17 1.24 -6.78 -3.46
CA HIS A 17 0.84 -8.08 -3.97
C HIS A 17 0.11 -8.81 -2.84
N TYR A 18 -1.07 -9.34 -3.11
CA TYR A 18 -1.99 -9.81 -2.08
C TYR A 18 -1.46 -10.95 -1.19
N THR A 19 -0.43 -11.67 -1.64
CA THR A 19 0.22 -12.76 -0.90
C THR A 19 1.36 -12.31 0.01
N VAL A 20 1.80 -11.05 -0.08
CA VAL A 20 3.00 -10.57 0.63
C VAL A 20 2.68 -10.14 2.07
N PRO A 21 1.64 -9.31 2.32
CA PRO A 21 1.30 -8.95 3.69
C PRO A 21 0.73 -10.13 4.48
N THR A 22 1.14 -10.25 5.74
CA THR A 22 0.69 -11.29 6.69
C THR A 22 -0.02 -10.64 7.87
N ASN A 23 -1.20 -10.05 7.59
CA ASN A 23 -2.01 -9.35 8.60
C ASN A 23 -3.51 -9.54 8.34
N GLU A 24 -4.31 -9.37 9.39
CA GLU A 24 -5.76 -9.62 9.36
C GLU A 24 -6.53 -8.72 8.38
N VAL A 25 -6.05 -7.49 8.16
CA VAL A 25 -6.69 -6.53 7.24
C VAL A 25 -6.56 -7.02 5.80
N ASN A 26 -5.37 -7.50 5.43
CA ASN A 26 -5.12 -8.12 4.12
C ASN A 26 -5.89 -9.43 3.97
N ASP A 27 -5.90 -10.29 4.99
CA ASP A 27 -6.61 -11.56 4.96
C ASP A 27 -8.11 -11.35 4.70
N TYR A 28 -8.71 -10.36 5.38
CA TYR A 28 -10.09 -9.95 5.13
C TYR A 28 -10.29 -9.43 3.70
N LEU A 29 -9.40 -8.54 3.23
CA LEU A 29 -9.49 -7.98 1.88
C LEU A 29 -9.43 -9.07 0.82
N VAL A 30 -8.47 -9.98 0.92
CA VAL A 30 -8.27 -11.08 -0.02
C VAL A 30 -9.46 -12.01 -0.04
N SER A 31 -9.91 -12.47 1.14
CA SER A 31 -11.05 -13.36 1.26
C SER A 31 -12.32 -12.72 0.68
N ARG A 32 -12.61 -11.47 1.04
CA ARG A 32 -13.83 -10.78 0.59
C ARG A 32 -13.81 -10.46 -0.90
N HIS A 33 -12.66 -10.07 -1.45
CA HIS A 33 -12.53 -9.76 -2.86
C HIS A 33 -12.66 -11.01 -3.73
N LEU A 34 -12.06 -12.14 -3.31
CA LEU A 34 -12.23 -13.43 -3.97
C LEU A 34 -13.69 -13.90 -3.94
N GLU A 35 -14.38 -13.76 -2.82
CA GLU A 35 -15.81 -14.14 -2.71
C GLU A 35 -16.70 -13.34 -3.68
N LEU A 36 -16.46 -12.03 -3.81
CA LEU A 36 -17.29 -11.14 -4.60
C LEU A 36 -16.97 -11.14 -6.10
N PHE A 37 -15.69 -11.28 -6.44
CA PHE A 37 -15.20 -11.03 -7.79
C PHE A 37 -14.47 -12.22 -8.41
N ASN A 38 -14.24 -13.29 -7.64
CA ASN A 38 -13.53 -14.49 -8.08
C ASN A 38 -12.11 -14.20 -8.61
N GLU A 39 -11.51 -13.12 -8.13
CA GLU A 39 -10.16 -12.63 -8.46
C GLU A 39 -9.51 -12.02 -7.20
N PRO A 40 -8.18 -12.12 -7.04
CA PRO A 40 -7.50 -11.48 -5.92
C PRO A 40 -7.52 -9.94 -6.04
N PRO A 41 -7.41 -9.21 -4.91
CA PRO A 41 -7.30 -7.75 -4.94
C PRO A 41 -5.95 -7.32 -5.54
N ASP A 42 -5.95 -6.23 -6.30
CA ASP A 42 -4.73 -5.57 -6.78
C ASP A 42 -4.45 -4.28 -5.97
N LEU A 43 -3.37 -3.57 -6.31
CA LEU A 43 -2.86 -2.38 -5.61
C LEU A 43 -3.92 -1.29 -5.41
N PHE A 44 -4.83 -1.10 -6.38
CA PHE A 44 -5.89 -0.10 -6.29
C PHE A 44 -6.94 -0.48 -5.25
N THR A 45 -7.24 -1.78 -5.12
CA THR A 45 -8.18 -2.28 -4.10
C THR A 45 -7.59 -2.12 -2.70
N ALA A 46 -6.32 -2.49 -2.52
CA ALA A 46 -5.62 -2.31 -1.25
C ALA A 46 -5.51 -0.83 -0.85
N GLY A 47 -5.14 0.04 -1.81
CA GLY A 47 -5.09 1.48 -1.59
C GLY A 47 -6.46 2.09 -1.26
N GLY A 48 -7.52 1.62 -1.92
CA GLY A 48 -8.90 2.03 -1.63
C GLY A 48 -9.34 1.67 -0.23
N MET A 49 -9.04 0.44 0.23
CA MET A 49 -9.34 0.02 1.60
C MET A 49 -8.56 0.85 2.64
N ALA A 50 -7.25 1.06 2.43
CA ALA A 50 -6.44 1.89 3.32
C ALA A 50 -6.99 3.32 3.42
N SER A 51 -7.38 3.91 2.29
CA SER A 51 -7.98 5.26 2.25
C SER A 51 -9.32 5.32 2.99
N ALA A 52 -10.15 4.29 2.86
CA ALA A 52 -11.42 4.19 3.58
C ALA A 52 -11.22 4.08 5.10
N ILE A 53 -10.22 3.31 5.55
CA ILE A 53 -9.86 3.20 6.97
C ILE A 53 -9.40 4.55 7.51
N ALA A 54 -8.51 5.25 6.79
CA ALA A 54 -8.03 6.56 7.20
C ALA A 54 -9.16 7.58 7.33
N LEU A 55 -10.08 7.61 6.35
CA LEU A 55 -11.24 8.49 6.36
C LEU A 55 -12.21 8.14 7.52
N ALA A 56 -12.48 6.85 7.75
CA ALA A 56 -13.33 6.42 8.85
C ALA A 56 -12.75 6.86 10.20
N ALA A 57 -11.46 6.64 10.43
CA ALA A 57 -10.78 7.06 11.65
C ALA A 57 -10.81 8.60 11.83
N ALA A 58 -10.65 9.36 10.75
CA ALA A 58 -10.75 10.82 10.81
C ALA A 58 -12.18 11.28 11.15
N LEU A 59 -13.20 10.68 10.53
CA LEU A 59 -14.61 11.00 10.82
C LEU A 59 -15.02 10.62 12.24
N GLU A 60 -14.47 9.53 12.79
CA GLU A 60 -14.65 9.20 14.21
C GLU A 60 -14.06 10.29 15.12
N LYS A 61 -12.86 10.79 14.81
CA LYS A 61 -12.23 11.89 15.56
C LYS A 61 -13.00 13.21 15.46
N THR A 62 -13.61 13.50 14.31
CA THR A 62 -14.34 14.74 14.06
C THR A 62 -15.83 14.65 14.37
N ALA A 63 -16.28 13.55 14.98
CA ALA A 63 -17.70 13.27 15.23
C ALA A 63 -18.59 13.40 13.97
N GLY A 64 -18.04 13.00 12.81
CA GLY A 64 -18.71 13.01 11.52
C GLY A 64 -18.58 14.29 10.71
N ASP A 65 -17.86 15.31 11.20
CA ASP A 65 -17.56 16.50 10.41
C ASP A 65 -16.53 16.17 9.31
N ALA A 66 -16.98 16.24 8.06
CA ALA A 66 -16.19 15.94 6.87
C ALA A 66 -15.62 17.20 6.19
N SER A 67 -15.67 18.37 6.83
CA SER A 67 -15.07 19.58 6.31
C SER A 67 -13.53 19.48 6.30
N GLY A 68 -12.90 20.15 5.33
CA GLY A 68 -11.43 20.16 5.24
C GLY A 68 -10.77 20.69 6.52
N ASP A 69 -11.32 21.75 7.11
CA ASP A 69 -10.82 22.35 8.35
C ASP A 69 -10.86 21.37 9.54
N ALA A 70 -11.83 20.45 9.57
CA ALA A 70 -11.91 19.41 10.59
C ALA A 70 -11.01 18.20 10.26
N LEU A 71 -10.96 17.79 8.99
CA LEU A 71 -10.23 16.59 8.57
C LEU A 71 -8.70 16.77 8.56
N ILE A 72 -8.19 17.96 8.22
CA ILE A 72 -6.74 18.24 8.21
C ILE A 72 -6.09 17.85 9.56
N PRO A 73 -6.49 18.43 10.71
CA PRO A 73 -5.88 18.09 11.99
C PRO A 73 -6.21 16.67 12.47
N ALA A 74 -7.26 16.03 11.94
CA ALA A 74 -7.60 14.64 12.29
C ALA A 74 -6.72 13.61 11.56
N LEU A 75 -6.30 13.94 10.33
CA LEU A 75 -5.47 13.12 9.45
C LEU A 75 -3.97 13.37 9.65
N GLU A 76 -3.54 14.60 9.94
CA GLU A 76 -2.14 14.90 10.21
C GLU A 76 -1.63 14.08 11.42
N GLY A 77 -0.62 13.23 11.18
CA GLY A 77 -0.04 12.35 12.19
C GLY A 77 -0.88 11.11 12.48
N LEU A 78 -1.92 10.82 11.69
CA LEU A 78 -2.72 9.61 11.84
C LEU A 78 -1.88 8.37 11.49
N SER A 79 -1.76 7.45 12.45
CA SER A 79 -1.30 6.09 12.22
C SER A 79 -2.47 5.10 12.30
N PHE A 80 -2.50 4.12 11.38
CA PHE A 80 -3.57 3.13 11.30
C PHE A 80 -3.08 1.82 10.66
N GLU A 81 -3.77 0.72 10.92
CA GLU A 81 -3.50 -0.57 10.28
C GLU A 81 -4.31 -0.69 8.97
N GLY A 82 -3.63 -1.05 7.89
CA GLY A 82 -4.23 -1.27 6.58
C GLY A 82 -3.73 -2.58 5.94
N PRO A 83 -4.10 -2.85 4.67
CA PRO A 83 -3.74 -4.11 4.00
C PRO A 83 -2.22 -4.37 3.94
N LYS A 84 -1.40 -3.32 3.94
CA LYS A 84 0.06 -3.45 3.90
C LYS A 84 0.72 -3.47 5.29
N GLY A 85 -0.05 -3.41 6.38
CA GLY A 85 0.45 -3.22 7.76
C GLY A 85 0.19 -1.79 8.23
N THR A 86 1.07 -1.26 9.08
CA THR A 86 0.95 0.09 9.63
C THR A 86 1.17 1.16 8.56
N TYR A 87 0.29 2.15 8.51
CA TYR A 87 0.42 3.38 7.73
C TYR A 87 0.59 4.58 8.65
N HIS A 88 1.25 5.63 8.17
CA HIS A 88 1.35 6.91 8.86
C HIS A 88 1.17 8.07 7.88
N ILE A 89 0.25 9.00 8.16
CA ILE A 89 0.06 10.21 7.37
C ILE A 89 0.94 11.30 7.95
N ARG A 90 2.03 11.60 7.24
CA ARG A 90 3.01 12.57 7.67
C ARG A 90 2.42 13.99 7.72
N PRO A 91 2.54 14.73 8.84
CA PRO A 91 1.86 16.01 9.00
C PRO A 91 2.25 17.08 7.97
N GLY A 92 3.54 17.21 7.63
CA GLY A 92 4.03 18.33 6.84
C GLY A 92 3.56 18.33 5.38
N ASP A 93 3.59 17.17 4.73
CA ASP A 93 3.32 17.03 3.29
C ASP A 93 2.25 15.98 2.96
N HIS A 94 1.61 15.42 3.99
CA HIS A 94 0.49 14.48 3.89
C HIS A 94 0.81 13.21 3.10
N VAL A 95 2.10 12.88 2.96
CA VAL A 95 2.53 11.59 2.43
C VAL A 95 2.05 10.49 3.37
N CYS A 96 1.44 9.45 2.79
CA CYS A 96 1.03 8.27 3.53
C CYS A 96 2.15 7.23 3.46
N GLU A 97 3.01 7.27 4.48
CA GLU A 97 4.10 6.35 4.72
C GLU A 97 3.55 4.95 4.99
N GLN A 98 4.16 3.95 4.36
CA GLN A 98 3.63 2.59 4.30
C GLN A 98 4.73 1.59 3.92
N PRO A 99 4.63 0.32 4.35
CA PRO A 99 5.57 -0.73 3.96
C PRO A 99 5.66 -0.86 2.45
N MET A 100 6.85 -1.13 1.93
CA MET A 100 7.08 -1.37 0.50
C MET A 100 7.78 -2.69 0.28
N ASN A 101 7.35 -3.41 -0.75
CA ASN A 101 7.88 -4.74 -1.05
C ASN A 101 9.04 -4.63 -2.03
N ILE A 102 10.12 -5.36 -1.77
CA ILE A 102 11.13 -5.70 -2.77
C ILE A 102 10.90 -7.16 -3.13
N LEU A 103 10.46 -7.40 -4.37
CA LEU A 103 10.09 -8.72 -4.85
C LEU A 103 11.00 -9.13 -6.00
N LYS A 104 11.23 -10.44 -6.12
CA LYS A 104 11.90 -11.05 -7.26
C LYS A 104 10.88 -11.77 -8.13
N LEU A 105 10.85 -11.47 -9.43
CA LEU A 105 10.02 -12.20 -10.39
C LEU A 105 10.62 -13.59 -10.62
N VAL A 106 9.98 -14.67 -10.15
CA VAL A 106 10.50 -16.05 -10.24
C VAL A 106 9.80 -16.90 -11.29
N ASN A 107 8.57 -16.54 -11.68
CA ASN A 107 7.90 -17.13 -12.83
C ASN A 107 6.89 -16.15 -13.45
N VAL A 108 6.33 -16.52 -14.61
CA VAL A 108 5.27 -15.78 -15.32
C VAL A 108 4.12 -16.70 -15.72
N ASN A 109 4.06 -17.90 -15.15
CA ASN A 109 3.00 -18.87 -15.40
C ASN A 109 1.90 -18.66 -14.35
N PRO A 110 0.69 -18.20 -14.72
CA PRO A 110 -0.36 -17.91 -13.76
C PRO A 110 -0.92 -19.15 -13.04
N ASP A 111 -0.73 -20.34 -13.62
CA ASP A 111 -1.13 -21.65 -13.09
C ASP A 111 0.14 -22.49 -12.88
N SER A 112 0.85 -22.25 -11.77
CA SER A 112 2.20 -22.79 -11.60
C SER A 112 2.24 -24.31 -11.37
N ASP A 113 1.14 -24.92 -10.95
CA ASP A 113 1.01 -26.37 -10.72
C ASP A 113 0.18 -27.12 -11.79
N GLY A 114 -0.47 -26.39 -12.70
CA GLY A 114 -1.14 -26.95 -13.87
C GLY A 114 -2.51 -27.58 -13.56
N ASP A 115 -3.15 -27.18 -12.46
CA ASP A 115 -4.44 -27.72 -12.05
C ASP A 115 -5.65 -27.01 -12.71
N GLY A 116 -5.39 -25.98 -13.52
CA GLY A 116 -6.39 -25.16 -14.19
C GLY A 116 -6.92 -24.00 -13.35
N VAL A 117 -6.37 -23.78 -12.15
CA VAL A 117 -6.68 -22.67 -11.25
C VAL A 117 -5.46 -21.76 -11.13
N ASN A 118 -5.62 -20.48 -11.46
CA ASN A 118 -4.51 -19.55 -11.36
C ASN A 118 -4.12 -19.32 -9.89
N ASP A 119 -2.86 -19.57 -9.56
CA ASP A 119 -2.28 -19.35 -8.24
C ASP A 119 -1.43 -18.06 -8.17
N PHE A 120 -1.11 -17.47 -9.32
CA PHE A 120 -0.35 -16.22 -9.49
C PHE A 120 0.92 -16.16 -8.62
N LYS A 121 1.61 -17.29 -8.42
CA LYS A 121 2.82 -17.36 -7.58
C LYS A 121 4.05 -16.74 -8.26
N PHE A 122 3.93 -15.55 -8.85
CA PHE A 122 4.97 -14.94 -9.68
C PHE A 122 6.20 -14.49 -8.91
N PHE A 123 6.06 -14.21 -7.61
CA PHE A 123 7.05 -13.47 -6.84
C PHE A 123 7.60 -14.25 -5.65
N GLU A 124 8.90 -14.06 -5.40
CA GLU A 124 9.56 -14.37 -4.15
C GLU A 124 9.80 -13.05 -3.39
N THR A 125 9.41 -12.99 -2.11
CA THR A 125 9.65 -11.82 -1.27
C THR A 125 11.12 -11.75 -0.87
N ILE A 126 11.81 -10.68 -1.25
CA ILE A 126 13.20 -10.43 -0.85
C ILE A 126 13.23 -9.59 0.43
N TYR A 127 12.40 -8.55 0.48
CA TYR A 127 12.34 -7.62 1.59
C TYR A 127 10.98 -6.93 1.68
N VAL A 128 10.57 -6.55 2.89
CA VAL A 128 9.43 -5.66 3.13
C VAL A 128 9.93 -4.60 4.11
N SER A 129 9.88 -3.33 3.71
CA SER A 129 10.32 -2.24 4.57
C SER A 129 9.36 -2.01 5.73
N ALA A 130 9.84 -1.39 6.82
CA ALA A 130 8.92 -0.70 7.73
C ALA A 130 8.25 0.49 7.01
N PHE A 131 7.22 1.06 7.63
CA PHE A 131 6.45 2.13 7.00
C PHE A 131 7.27 3.42 6.81
N ASP A 132 8.18 3.69 7.74
CA ASP A 132 9.03 4.88 7.85
C ASP A 132 10.47 4.66 7.34
N GLU A 133 10.88 3.42 7.12
CA GLU A 133 12.28 3.09 6.80
C GLU A 133 12.80 3.72 5.52
N LEU A 134 11.94 3.91 4.51
CA LEU A 134 12.36 4.49 3.23
C LEU A 134 12.73 5.97 3.34
N ASP A 135 12.33 6.64 4.43
CA ASP A 135 12.68 8.03 4.75
C ASP A 135 12.54 8.96 3.54
N ILE A 136 11.37 8.90 2.88
CA ILE A 136 11.11 9.63 1.64
C ILE A 136 11.15 11.14 1.95
N PRO A 137 12.00 11.93 1.28
CA PRO A 137 12.17 13.34 1.60
C PRO A 137 10.89 14.13 1.32
N CYS A 138 10.64 15.15 2.13
CA CYS A 138 9.63 16.15 1.82
C CYS A 138 10.07 16.98 0.61
N THR A 139 9.21 17.09 -0.40
CA THR A 139 9.49 17.81 -1.66
C THR A 139 8.59 19.04 -1.85
N LEU A 140 8.03 19.58 -0.77
CA LEU A 140 7.21 20.80 -0.85
C LEU A 140 8.08 22.01 -1.15
N GLU A 141 7.57 22.90 -2.01
CA GLU A 141 8.23 24.14 -2.42
C GLU A 141 7.26 25.33 -2.27
N GLY A 142 7.77 26.55 -2.44
CA GLY A 142 6.98 27.78 -2.40
C GLY A 142 6.33 28.03 -1.03
N ASP A 143 5.05 28.40 -1.04
CA ASP A 143 4.29 28.78 0.16
C ASP A 143 4.16 27.63 1.18
N TYR A 144 4.39 26.39 0.77
CA TYR A 144 4.30 25.21 1.63
C TYR A 144 5.66 24.65 2.08
N ALA A 145 6.78 25.21 1.63
CA ALA A 145 8.11 24.69 1.94
C ALA A 145 8.38 24.59 3.46
N ALA A 146 7.88 25.54 4.24
CA ALA A 146 8.03 25.55 5.70
C ALA A 146 7.33 24.37 6.40
N ARG A 147 6.35 23.73 5.74
CA ARG A 147 5.69 22.55 6.32
C ARG A 147 6.59 21.34 6.39
N CYS A 148 7.64 21.25 5.57
CA CYS A 148 8.62 20.18 5.68
C CYS A 148 9.32 20.15 7.05
N ASP A 149 9.34 21.26 7.79
CA ASP A 149 9.88 21.30 9.16
C ASP A 149 8.99 20.55 10.18
N MET A 150 7.73 20.26 9.83
CA MET A 150 6.82 19.45 10.67
C MET A 150 7.16 17.95 10.61
N ASN A 151 8.04 17.53 9.70
CA ASN A 151 8.43 16.14 9.49
C ASN A 151 9.72 15.76 10.24
N LYS A 152 10.34 16.71 10.94
CA LYS A 152 11.62 16.56 11.66
C LYS A 152 11.43 16.16 13.11
#